data_AF-A0AAC8WHX8-F1
#
_entry.id   AF-A0AAC8WHX8-F1
#
_cell.length_a   1.000
_cell.length_b   1.000
_cell.length_c   1.000
_cell.angle_alpha   90.00
_cell.angle_beta   90.00
_cell.angle_gamma   90.00
#
_symmetry.space_group_name_H-M   'P 1'
#
loop_
_entity.id
_entity.type
_entity.pdbx_description
1 polymer ?
#
loop_
_entity_poly.entity_id
_entity_poly.type
_entity_poly.pdbx_seq_one_letter_code
_entity_poly.pdbx_strand_id
1 'polypeptide(L)' 'MASLKMTERHKAMAYILNREFGYPMTAIANLMGVAQSTISSAIKDFEYQRLIKNLEQELNNAREELKSLGYNPPDVIMGE' A
#
# COMPACT_ATOMS: atom_id res chain seq x y z
N MET A 1 25.62 -12.50 3.40
CA MET A 1 25.07 -11.22 3.88
C MET A 1 23.56 -11.29 3.78
N ALA A 2 22.83 -11.15 4.88
CA ALA A 2 21.36 -11.11 4.83
C ALA A 2 20.94 -9.80 4.14
N SER A 3 20.22 -9.90 3.03
CA SER A 3 19.58 -8.74 2.41
C SER A 3 18.61 -8.13 3.41
N LEU A 4 18.94 -6.95 3.94
CA LEU A 4 18.03 -6.17 4.79
C LEU A 4 16.85 -5.72 3.93
N LYS A 5 15.85 -6.60 3.81
CA LYS A 5 14.61 -6.28 3.11
C LYS A 5 13.91 -5.16 3.88
N MET A 6 13.57 -4.06 3.20
CA MET A 6 12.85 -2.96 3.83
C MET A 6 11.53 -3.47 4.42
N THR A 7 11.36 -3.28 5.73
CA THR A 7 10.09 -3.57 6.40
C THR A 7 9.03 -2.57 5.96
N GLU A 8 7.75 -2.92 6.16
CA GLU A 8 6.61 -2.05 5.81
C GLU A 8 6.71 -0.67 6.48
N ARG A 9 7.20 -0.61 7.72
CA ARG A 9 7.44 0.66 8.43
C ARG A 9 8.51 1.51 7.75
N HIS A 10 9.58 0.91 7.25
CA HIS A 10 10.61 1.63 6.50
C HIS A 10 10.06 2.17 5.18
N LYS A 11 9.23 1.41 4.46
CA LYS A 11 8.60 1.87 3.22
C LYS A 11 7.64 3.04 3.48
N ALA A 12 6.85 2.96 4.55
CA ALA A 12 5.97 4.05 4.98
C ALA A 12 6.74 5.33 5.29
N MET A 13 7.87 5.22 6.01
CA MET A 13 8.75 6.37 6.29
C MET A 13 9.32 6.97 5.01
N ALA A 14 9.84 6.14 4.10
CA ALA A 14 10.35 6.60 2.81
C ALA A 14 9.27 7.31 1.97
N TYR A 15 8.03 6.79 2.01
CA TYR A 15 6.87 7.41 1.37
C TYR A 15 6.58 8.79 1.93
N ILE A 16 6.43 8.93 3.25
CA ILE A 16 6.14 10.22 3.92
C ILE A 16 7.25 11.22 3.63
N LEU A 17 8.51 10.82 3.80
CA LEU A 17 9.66 11.68 3.55
C LEU A 17 9.67 12.21 2.11
N ASN A 18 9.34 11.38 1.13
CA ASN A 18 9.37 11.80 -0.26
C ASN A 18 8.12 12.57 -0.70
N ARG A 19 6.92 12.07 -0.38
CA ARG A 19 5.64 12.59 -0.90
C ARG A 19 5.05 13.71 -0.07
N GLU A 20 5.23 13.66 1.25
CA GLU A 20 4.63 14.65 2.16
C GLU A 20 5.66 15.71 2.56
N PHE A 21 6.90 15.30 2.84
CA PHE A 21 7.94 16.23 3.30
C PHE A 21 8.84 16.73 2.15
N GLY A 22 8.75 16.14 0.95
CA GLY A 22 9.46 16.61 -0.24
C GLY A 22 10.96 16.29 -0.29
N TYR A 23 11.46 15.38 0.55
CA TYR A 23 12.87 14.99 0.50
C TYR A 23 13.20 14.23 -0.80
N PRO A 24 14.35 14.52 -1.44
CA PRO A 24 14.78 13.78 -2.62
C PRO A 24 15.16 12.35 -2.23
N MET A 25 14.92 11.39 -3.12
CA MET A 25 15.17 9.97 -2.86
C MET A 25 16.64 9.68 -2.51
N THR A 26 17.58 10.45 -3.03
CA THR A 26 19.02 10.35 -2.70
C THR A 26 19.31 10.68 -1.24
N ALA A 27 18.66 11.71 -0.68
CA ALA A 27 18.80 12.06 0.73
C ALA A 27 18.19 10.99 1.64
N ILE A 28 17.03 10.45 1.25
CA ILE A 28 16.37 9.36 1.98
C ILE A 28 17.22 8.08 1.92
N ALA A 29 17.79 7.76 0.76
CA ALA A 29 18.69 6.62 0.57
C ALA A 29 19.91 6.70 1.49
N ASN A 30 20.55 7.88 1.57
CA ASN A 30 21.66 8.14 2.47
C ASN A 30 21.25 8.00 3.95
N LEU A 31 20.09 8.57 4.33
CA LEU A 31 19.55 8.47 5.68
C LEU A 31 19.27 7.02 6.10
N MET A 32 18.76 6.21 5.17
CA MET A 32 18.37 4.82 5.41
C MET A 32 19.49 3.82 5.15
N GLY A 33 20.66 4.26 4.67
CA GLY A 33 21.80 3.40 4.37
C GLY A 33 21.55 2.40 3.24
N VAL A 34 20.72 2.76 2.26
CA VAL A 34 20.34 1.89 1.12
C VAL A 34 20.57 2.60 -0.22
N ALA A 35 20.47 1.87 -1.33
CA ALA A 35 20.53 2.48 -2.66
C ALA A 35 19.27 3.31 -2.97
N GLN A 36 19.42 4.36 -3.77
CA GLN A 36 18.30 5.20 -4.20
C GLN A 36 17.24 4.41 -5.02
N SER A 37 17.66 3.39 -5.76
CA SER A 37 16.74 2.45 -6.43
C SER A 37 15.88 1.66 -5.43
N THR A 38 16.45 1.27 -4.28
CA THR A 38 15.70 0.60 -3.19
C THR A 38 14.63 1.51 -2.63
N ILE A 39 14.91 2.80 -2.44
CA ILE A 39 13.91 3.80 -2.01
C ILE A 39 12.81 3.97 -3.06
N SER A 40 13.18 4.09 -4.34
CA SER A 40 12.22 4.19 -5.44
C SER A 40 11.25 3.02 -5.46
N SER A 41 11.75 1.78 -5.37
CA SER A 41 10.92 0.59 -5.28
C SER A 41 10.06 0.56 -4.01
N ALA A 42 10.63 0.91 -2.86
CA ALA A 42 9.91 0.92 -1.59
C ALA A 42 8.71 1.89 -1.57
N ILE A 43 8.89 3.09 -2.15
CA ILE A 43 7.81 4.08 -2.27
C ILE A 43 6.69 3.55 -3.17
N LYS A 44 7.03 2.97 -4.34
CA LYS A 44 6.05 2.41 -5.27
C LYS A 44 5.29 1.24 -4.64
N ASP A 45 6.00 0.31 -4.00
CA ASP A 45 5.39 -0.84 -3.33
C ASP A 45 4.37 -0.38 -2.29
N PHE A 46 4.74 0.62 -1.47
CA PHE A 46 3.86 1.16 -0.44
C PHE A 46 2.65 1.90 -1.03
N GLU A 47 2.84 2.64 -2.13
CA GLU A 47 1.74 3.28 -2.87
C GLU A 47 0.72 2.24 -3.33
N TYR A 48 1.17 1.16 -3.96
CA TYR A 48 0.28 0.09 -4.41
C TYR A 48 -0.44 -0.61 -3.26
N GLN A 49 0.27 -0.94 -2.19
CA GLN A 49 -0.34 -1.56 -1.01
C GLN A 49 -1.40 -0.65 -0.38
N ARG A 50 -1.15 0.67 -0.31
CA ARG A 50 -2.12 1.64 0.18
C ARG A 50 -3.36 1.71 -0.72
N LEU A 51 -3.15 1.75 -2.04
CA LEU A 51 -4.25 1.75 -3.01
C LEU A 51 -5.10 0.48 -2.90
N ILE A 52 -4.48 -0.69 -2.81
CA ILE A 52 -5.19 -1.97 -2.65
C ILE A 52 -6.05 -1.96 -1.39
N LYS A 53 -5.47 -1.57 -0.24
CA LYS A 53 -6.22 -1.51 1.03
C LYS A 53 -7.39 -0.53 0.96
N ASN A 54 -7.21 0.62 0.31
CA ASN A 54 -8.28 1.59 0.13
C ASN A 54 -9.39 1.03 -0.77
N LEU A 55 -9.04 0.38 -1.88
CA LEU A 55 -10.01 -0.25 -2.79
C LEU A 55 -10.77 -1.39 -2.10
N GLU A 56 -10.09 -2.23 -1.31
CA GLU A 56 -10.75 -3.28 -0.52
C GLU A 56 -11.73 -2.69 0.50
N GLN A 57 -11.37 -1.57 1.14
CA GLN A 57 -12.27 -0.85 2.05
C GLN A 57 -13.48 -0.28 1.30
N GLU A 58 -13.30 0.34 0.14
CA GLU A 58 -14.40 0.85 -0.69
C GLU A 58 -15.35 -0.29 -1.14
N LEU A 59 -14.80 -1.45 -1.52
CA LEU A 59 -15.60 -2.63 -1.83
C LEU A 59 -16.41 -3.11 -0.62
N ASN A 60 -15.83 -3.09 0.58
CA ASN A 60 -16.55 -3.47 1.79
C ASN A 60 -17.66 -2.48 2.12
N ASN A 61 -17.38 -1.17 2.03
CA ASN A 61 -18.38 -0.13 2.23
C ASN A 61 -19.55 -0.28 1.23
N ALA A 62 -19.25 -0.52 -0.04
CA ALA A 62 -20.27 -0.75 -1.07
C ALA A 62 -21.09 -2.01 -0.80
N ARG A 63 -20.48 -3.10 -0.32
CA ARG A 63 -21.20 -4.33 0.08
C ARG A 63 -22.14 -4.06 1.26
N GLU A 64 -21.69 -3.31 2.25
CA GLU A 64 -22.52 -2.94 3.41
C GLU A 64 -23.69 -2.05 3.01
N GLU A 65 -23.44 -1.07 2.13
CA GLU A 65 -24.48 -0.21 1.57
C GLU A 65 -25.52 -1.02 0.80
N LEU A 66 -25.09 -1.91 -0.11
CA LEU A 66 -26.00 -2.79 -0.86
C LEU A 66 -26.84 -3.68 0.06
N LYS A 67 -26.23 -4.27 1.10
CA LYS A 67 -26.96 -5.04 2.11
C LYS A 67 -28.00 -4.19 2.84
N SER A 68 -27.65 -2.96 3.21
CA SER A 68 -28.58 -2.03 3.88
C SER A 68 -29.78 -1.65 3.01
N LEU A 69 -29.58 -1.63 1.68
CA LEU A 69 -30.63 -1.39 0.68
C LEU A 69 -31.45 -2.65 0.36
N GLY A 70 -31.15 -3.79 0.98
CA GLY A 70 -31.87 -5.06 0.79
C GLY A 70 -31.36 -5.92 -0.38
N TYR A 71 -30.24 -5.53 -1.01
CA TYR A 71 -29.57 -6.39 -1.99
C TYR A 71 -28.74 -7.44 -1.26
N ASN A 72 -29.28 -8.65 -1.16
CA ASN A 72 -28.49 -9.80 -0.74
C ASN A 72 -27.78 -10.43 -1.95
N PRO A 73 -26.54 -10.91 -1.79
CA PRO A 73 -25.90 -11.69 -2.83
C PRO A 73 -26.83 -12.87 -3.17
N PRO A 74 -27.12 -13.11 -4.46
CA PRO A 74 -28.00 -14.20 -4.84
C PRO A 74 -27.36 -15.53 -4.43
N ASP A 75 -28.19 -16.52 -4.07
CA ASP A 75 -27.79 -17.91 -3.82
C ASP A 75 -27.31 -18.55 -5.14
N VAL A 76 -26.18 -18.09 -5.67
CA VAL A 76 -25.56 -18.69 -6.85
C VAL A 76 -24.29 -19.36 -6.39
N ILE A 77 -24.35 -20.69 -6.45
CA ILE A 77 -23.27 -21.66 -6.31
C ILE A 77 -21.99 -21.05 -6.87
N MET A 78 -21.03 -20.71 -6.00
CA MET A 78 -19.65 -20.57 -6.45
C MET A 78 -19.27 -21.93 -7.03
N GLY A 79 -19.13 -21.98 -8.35
CA GLY A 79 -18.78 -23.19 -9.08
C GLY A 79 -17.53 -23.83 -8.48
N GLU A 80 -17.57 -25.15 -8.44
CA GLU A 80 -16.52 -26.08 -8.02
C GLU A 80 -15.14 -25.75 -8.60
#